data_AF-A0AAN8IMD8-F1
#
_entry.id   AF-A0AAN8IMD8-F1
#
_cell.length_a   1.000
_cell.length_b   1.000
_cell.length_c   1.000
_cell.angle_alpha   90.00
_cell.angle_beta   90.00
_cell.angle_gamma   90.00
#
_symmetry.space_group_name_H-M   'P 1'
#
loop_
_entity.id
_entity.type
_entity.pdbx_description
1 polymer ?
#
loop_
_entity_poly.entity_id
_entity_poly.type
_entity_poly.pdbx_seq_one_letter_code
_entity_poly.pdbx_strand_id
1 'polypeptide(L)' 'MEVLARGEVLGEMTGYLQEVRKQRNNSIQTDQQYLYVHQVLLIFLRKAGFIPETLGPALDTFTSAYNSATCGF' A
#
# COMPACT_ATOMS: atom_id res chain seq x y z
N MET A 1 -8.38 7.75 -3.36
CA MET A 1 -9.83 7.53 -3.59
C MET A 1 -10.27 8.12 -4.93
N GLU A 2 -9.93 9.36 -5.25
CA GLU A 2 -10.30 9.95 -6.56
C GLU A 2 -9.75 9.19 -7.78
N VAL A 3 -8.46 8.85 -7.82
CA VAL A 3 -7.85 8.11 -8.96
C VAL A 3 -8.55 6.76 -9.19
N LEU A 4 -8.80 6.02 -8.10
CA LEU A 4 -9.52 4.74 -8.13
C LEU A 4 -10.98 4.92 -8.59
N ALA A 5 -11.66 5.97 -8.11
CA ALA A 5 -13.05 6.25 -8.48
C ALA A 5 -13.19 6.71 -9.94
N ARG A 6 -12.16 7.35 -10.51
CA ARG A 6 -12.11 7.75 -11.92
C ARG A 6 -11.73 6.62 -12.88
N GLY A 7 -11.34 5.44 -12.36
CA GLY A 7 -10.87 4.32 -13.18
C GLY A 7 -9.53 4.59 -13.85
N GLU A 8 -8.76 5.56 -13.35
CA GLU A 8 -7.44 5.89 -13.86
C GLU A 8 -6.42 4.82 -13.42
N VAL A 9 -5.39 4.61 -14.24
CA VAL A 9 -4.30 3.70 -13.92
C VAL A 9 -3.52 4.24 -12.73
N LEU A 10 -3.33 3.40 -11.71
CA LEU A 10 -2.45 3.73 -10.58
C LEU A 10 -1.01 3.84 -11.08
N GLY A 11 -0.38 4.97 -10.81
CA GLY A 11 1.06 5.14 -11.02
C GLY A 11 1.89 4.46 -9.93
N GLU A 12 3.22 4.55 -10.07
CA GLU A 12 4.16 4.08 -9.05
C GLU A 12 3.96 4.82 -7.73
N MET A 13 3.97 4.08 -6.62
CA MET A 13 3.77 4.66 -5.27
C MET A 13 4.83 5.71 -4.92
N THR A 14 6.05 5.55 -5.42
CA THR A 14 7.14 6.53 -5.29
C THR A 14 6.75 7.90 -5.87
N GLY A 15 6.03 7.92 -7.00
CA GLY A 15 5.56 9.16 -7.61
C GLY A 15 4.53 9.86 -6.72
N TYR A 16 3.54 9.12 -6.22
CA TYR A 16 2.56 9.68 -5.27
C TYR A 16 3.22 10.22 -4.00
N LEU A 17 4.21 9.50 -3.46
CA LEU A 17 4.95 9.93 -2.28
C LEU A 17 5.74 11.23 -2.52
N GLN A 18 6.35 11.38 -3.71
CA GLN A 18 7.04 12.62 -4.08
C GLN A 18 6.07 13.80 -4.13
N GLU A 19 4.89 13.65 -4.74
CA GLU A 19 3.88 14.72 -4.79
C GLU A 19 3.38 15.12 -3.39
N VAL A 20 3.17 14.15 -2.50
CA VAL A 20 2.80 14.43 -1.11
C VAL A 20 3.92 15.20 -0.38
N ARG A 21 5.18 14.83 -0.60
CA ARG A 21 6.33 15.50 0.03
C ARG A 21 6.56 16.93 -0.46
N LYS A 22 6.09 17.29 -1.66
CA LYS A 22 6.09 18.69 -2.14
C LYS A 22 5.15 19.58 -1.33
N GLN A 23 4.03 19.04 -0.85
CA GLN A 23 3.04 19.77 -0.06
C GLN A 23 3.42 19.82 1.43
N ARG A 24 3.98 18.72 1.95
CA ARG A 24 4.43 18.61 3.35
C ARG A 24 5.67 17.75 3.46
N ASN A 25 6.77 18.36 3.91
CA ASN A 25 8.03 17.64 4.08
C ASN A 25 7.89 16.47 5.07
N ASN A 26 8.75 15.47 4.92
CA ASN A 26 8.83 14.29 5.80
C ASN A 26 7.53 13.46 5.90
N SER A 27 6.57 13.63 4.99
CA SER A 27 5.44 12.72 4.86
C SER A 27 5.91 11.32 4.52
N ILE A 28 5.46 10.31 5.29
CA ILE A 28 5.86 8.89 5.20
C ILE A 28 7.39 8.79 5.19
N GLN A 29 7.99 8.98 6.37
CA GLN A 29 9.43 9.19 6.54
C GLN A 29 10.21 7.89 6.72
N THR A 30 9.61 6.89 7.36
CA THR A 30 10.29 5.62 7.67
C THR A 30 9.83 4.48 6.78
N ASP A 31 10.68 3.49 6.59
CA ASP A 31 10.36 2.29 5.82
C ASP A 31 9.14 1.54 6.40
N GLN A 32 9.00 1.55 7.73
CA GLN A 32 7.84 0.98 8.42
C GLN A 32 6.54 1.73 8.08
N GLN A 33 6.56 3.06 8.03
CA GLN A 33 5.39 3.85 7.61
C GLN A 33 5.03 3.55 6.15
N TYR A 34 6.03 3.40 5.29
CA TYR A 34 5.82 3.04 3.89
C TYR A 34 5.19 1.65 3.75
N LEU A 35 5.73 0.65 4.47
CA LEU A 35 5.19 -0.71 4.49
C LEU A 35 3.77 -0.77 5.06
N TYR A 36 3.48 -0.02 6.12
CA TYR A 36 2.13 0.06 6.70
C TYR A 36 1.10 0.57 5.69
N VAL A 37 1.44 1.63 4.93
CA VAL A 37 0.56 2.15 3.88
C VAL A 37 0.26 1.07 2.82
N HIS A 38 1.27 0.30 2.41
CA HIS A 38 1.08 -0.79 1.44
C HIS A 38 0.21 -1.90 2.02
N GLN A 39 0.43 -2.29 3.28
CA GLN A 39 -0.39 -3.30 3.95
C GLN A 39 -1.87 -2.91 3.98
N VAL A 40 -2.17 -1.66 4.36
CA VAL A 40 -3.55 -1.14 4.41
C VAL A 40 -4.18 -1.11 3.01
N LEU A 41 -3.45 -0.60 2.01
CA LEU A 41 -3.94 -0.51 0.63
C LEU A 41 -4.22 -1.89 0.04
N LEU A 42 -3.31 -2.84 0.21
CA LEU A 42 -3.46 -4.19 -0.34
C LEU A 42 -4.62 -4.94 0.32
N ILE A 43 -4.81 -4.80 1.63
CA ILE A 43 -6.00 -5.35 2.32
C ILE A 43 -7.28 -4.74 1.75
N PHE A 44 -7.31 -3.42 1.56
CA PHE A 44 -8.47 -2.73 1.00
C PHE A 44 -8.79 -3.22 -0.42
N LEU A 45 -7.78 -3.26 -1.30
CA LEU A 45 -7.94 -3.70 -2.68
C LEU A 45 -8.39 -5.17 -2.77
N ARG A 46 -7.89 -6.05 -1.89
CA ARG A 46 -8.36 -7.44 -1.79
C ARG A 46 -9.85 -7.48 -1.42
N LYS A 47 -10.25 -6.78 -0.36
CA LYS A 47 -11.64 -6.75 0.11
C LYS A 47 -12.60 -6.14 -0.92
N ALA A 48 -12.12 -5.19 -1.70
CA ALA A 48 -12.90 -4.55 -2.76
C ALA A 48 -12.92 -5.35 -4.08
N GLY A 49 -12.24 -6.50 -4.16
CA GLY A 49 -12.23 -7.35 -5.36
C GLY A 49 -11.34 -6.81 -6.51
N PHE A 50 -10.46 -5.85 -6.22
CA PHE A 50 -9.54 -5.27 -7.22
C PHE A 50 -8.22 -6.06 -7.38
N ILE A 51 -8.00 -7.10 -6.57
CA ILE A 51 -6.85 -7.98 -6.68
C ILE A 51 -7.30 -9.31 -7.29
N PRO A 52 -6.71 -9.74 -8.43
CA PRO A 52 -6.95 -11.06 -9.00
C PRO A 52 -6.66 -12.18 -8.00
N GLU A 53 -7.48 -13.23 -7.99
CA GLU A 53 -7.28 -14.38 -7.09
C GLU A 53 -5.92 -15.06 -7.26
N THR A 54 -5.35 -14.99 -8.47
CA THR A 54 -4.00 -15.50 -8.77
C THR A 54 -2.90 -14.86 -7.93
N LEU A 55 -3.10 -13.61 -7.46
CA LEU A 55 -2.16 -12.90 -6.59
C LEU A 55 -2.43 -13.14 -5.10
N GLY A 56 -3.52 -13.85 -4.76
CA GLY A 56 -3.88 -14.17 -3.37
C GLY A 56 -2.74 -14.80 -2.56
N PRO A 57 -2.07 -15.86 -3.04
CA PRO A 57 -0.98 -16.51 -2.31
C PRO A 57 0.23 -15.59 -2.05
N ALA A 58 0.56 -14.71 -3.00
CA ALA A 58 1.63 -13.73 -2.83
C ALA A 58 1.25 -12.69 -1.78
N LEU A 59 -0.02 -12.27 -1.76
CA LEU A 59 -0.55 -11.33 -0.79
C LEU A 59 -0.61 -11.91 0.63
N ASP A 60 -0.96 -13.19 0.76
CA ASP A 60 -0.96 -13.92 2.03
C ASP A 60 0.47 -14.05 2.57
N THR A 61 1.43 -14.36 1.69
CA THR A 61 2.86 -14.43 2.05
C THR A 61 3.37 -13.08 2.53
N PHE A 62 3.07 -12.00 1.79
CA PHE A 62 3.42 -10.64 2.19
C PHE A 62 2.81 -10.26 3.54
N THR A 63 1.51 -10.52 3.73
CA THR A 63 0.80 -10.20 4.98
C THR A 63 1.39 -10.95 6.17
N SER A 64 1.71 -12.23 5.99
CA SER A 64 2.35 -13.04 7.04
C SER A 64 3.74 -12.51 7.40
N ALA A 65 4.58 -12.22 6.40
CA ALA A 65 5.91 -11.64 6.61
C ALA A 65 5.85 -10.27 7.28
N TYR A 66 4.93 -9.40 6.84
CA TYR A 66 4.68 -8.11 7.46
C TYR A 66 4.29 -8.26 8.94
N ASN A 67 3.28 -9.08 9.24
CA ASN A 67 2.82 -9.29 10.60
C ASN A 67 3.92 -9.86 11.50
N SER A 68 4.74 -10.78 10.99
CA SER A 68 5.88 -11.31 11.72
C SER A 68 6.95 -10.24 12.01
N ALA A 69 7.22 -9.35 11.04
CA ALA A 69 8.20 -8.29 11.17
C ALA A 69 7.73 -7.14 12.08
N THR A 70 6.42 -6.97 12.24
CA THR A 70 5.81 -5.92 13.08
C THR A 70 5.23 -6.45 14.40
N CYS A 71 5.37 -7.75 14.68
CA CYS A 71 4.91 -8.34 15.93
C CYS A 71 5.74 -7.81 17.12
N GLY A 72 5.09 -7.23 18.12
CA GLY A 72 5.75 -6.73 19.34
C GLY A 72 6.16 -5.27 19.32
N PHE A 73 5.77 -4.52 18.28
CA PHE A 73 5.72 -3.05 18.30
C PHE A 73 4.33 -2.55 18.74
#